data_AF-A0A0A1G643-F1
#
_entry.id   AF-A0A0A1G643-F1
#
_cell.length_a   1.000
_cell.length_b   1.000
_cell.length_c   1.000
_cell.angle_alpha   90.00
_cell.angle_beta   90.00
_cell.angle_gamma   90.00
#
_symmetry.space_group_name_H-M   'P 1'
#
loop_
_entity.id
_entity.type
_entity.pdbx_description
1 polymer ?
#
loop_
_entity_poly.entity_id
_entity_poly.type
_entity_poly.pdbx_seq_one_letter_code
_entity_poly.pdbx_strand_id
1 'polypeptide(L)'
;RDSLETVPTIKKLRAYAERIRIAELEKCLSKMGDDVSKKNKRLVDDLSRGIVNKLLHGPMQHLRCDGSDSRTLSETLENMHALERMFSIQSDIFVLEQKVRAKIEKAQN
;
A
#
# COMPACT_ATOMS: atom_id res chain seq x y z
N ARG A 1 -2.47 15.05 16.32
CA ARG A 1 -3.41 15.60 15.31
C ARG A 1 -2.90 15.20 13.92
N ASP A 2 -2.37 13.98 13.76
CA ASP A 2 -1.41 13.69 12.68
C ASP A 2 -1.72 12.37 11.95
N SER A 3 -3.01 11.99 11.87
CA SER A 3 -3.46 10.86 11.04
C SER A 3 -3.42 11.15 9.54
N LEU A 4 -3.07 12.38 9.14
CA LEU A 4 -2.96 12.78 7.73
C LEU A 4 -1.64 12.33 7.09
N GLU A 5 -0.59 12.11 7.88
CA GLU A 5 0.74 11.74 7.37
C GLU A 5 0.77 10.36 6.72
N THR A 6 -0.08 9.43 7.16
CA THR A 6 -0.16 8.08 6.60
C THR A 6 -1.00 7.98 5.33
N VAL A 7 -1.77 9.02 4.99
CA VAL A 7 -2.69 9.02 3.83
C VAL A 7 -1.96 8.80 2.50
N PRO A 8 -0.81 9.43 2.22
CA PRO A 8 -0.03 9.15 1.01
C PRO A 8 0.45 7.70 0.94
N THR A 9 0.93 7.15 2.06
CA THR A 9 1.39 5.74 2.15
C THR A 9 0.24 4.75 1.92
N ILE A 10 -0.92 5.02 2.50
CA ILE A 10 -2.16 4.27 2.24
C ILE A 10 -2.48 4.25 0.74
N LYS A 11 -2.43 5.42 0.08
CA LYS A 11 -2.71 5.54 -1.36
C LYS A 11 -1.70 4.75 -2.19
N LYS A 12 -0.40 4.87 -1.89
CA LYS A 12 0.66 4.18 -2.62
C LYS A 12 0.59 2.65 -2.42
N LEU A 13 0.28 2.18 -1.21
CA LEU A 13 0.12 0.75 -0.92
C LEU A 13 -1.05 0.14 -1.71
N ARG A 14 -2.20 0.83 -1.76
CA ARG A 14 -3.36 0.38 -2.56
C ARG A 14 -3.01 0.31 -4.05
N ALA A 15 -2.34 1.33 -4.58
CA ALA A 15 -1.93 1.37 -5.98
C ALA A 15 -0.93 0.24 -6.30
N TYR A 16 0.02 -0.03 -5.41
CA TYR A 16 0.98 -1.13 -5.55
C TYR A 16 0.27 -2.48 -5.64
N ALA A 17 -0.65 -2.75 -4.72
CA ALA A 17 -1.38 -4.02 -4.69
C ALA A 17 -2.31 -4.18 -5.91
N GLU A 18 -2.98 -3.11 -6.33
CA GLU A 18 -3.88 -3.16 -7.50
C GLU A 18 -3.10 -3.42 -8.79
N ARG A 19 -1.91 -2.84 -8.94
CA ARG A 19 -1.01 -3.12 -10.08
C ARG A 19 -0.66 -4.60 -10.18
N ILE A 20 -0.32 -5.23 -9.05
CA ILE A 20 -0.02 -6.68 -9.01
C ILE A 20 -1.28 -7.47 -9.34
N ARG A 21 -2.42 -7.13 -8.72
CA ARG A 21 -3.69 -7.83 -8.93
C ARG A 21 -4.10 -7.84 -10.39
N ILE A 22 -4.07 -6.69 -11.06
CA ILE A 22 -4.42 -6.56 -12.48
C ILE A 22 -3.46 -7.39 -13.33
N ALA A 23 -2.15 -7.27 -13.12
CA ALA A 23 -1.15 -8.01 -13.89
C ALA A 23 -1.33 -9.54 -13.78
N GLU A 24 -1.59 -10.06 -12.58
CA GLU A 24 -1.80 -11.49 -12.38
C GLU A 24 -3.19 -11.96 -12.86
N LEU A 25 -4.22 -11.11 -12.74
CA LEU A 25 -5.54 -11.39 -13.29
C LEU A 25 -5.48 -11.49 -14.82
N GLU A 26 -4.83 -10.55 -15.49
CA GLU A 26 -4.67 -10.56 -16.95
C GLU A 26 -3.92 -11.81 -17.43
N LYS A 27 -2.82 -12.19 -16.75
CA LYS A 27 -2.09 -13.44 -17.03
C LYS A 27 -2.95 -14.69 -16.83
N CYS A 28 -3.82 -14.69 -15.82
CA CYS A 28 -4.73 -15.80 -15.55
C CYS A 28 -5.79 -15.89 -16.65
N LEU A 29 -6.43 -14.77 -16.97
CA LEU A 29 -7.48 -14.69 -18.00
C LEU A 29 -6.96 -15.02 -19.39
N SER A 30 -5.71 -14.64 -19.73
CA SER A 30 -5.10 -14.99 -21.02
C SER A 30 -4.84 -16.49 -21.19
N LYS A 31 -4.69 -17.24 -20.09
CA LYS A 31 -4.49 -18.70 -20.09
C LYS A 31 -5.78 -19.50 -20.03
N MET A 32 -6.89 -18.87 -19.65
CA MET A 32 -8.20 -19.51 -19.52
C MET A 32 -8.84 -19.85 -20.88
N GLY A 33 -8.40 -19.22 -21.98
CA GLY A 33 -8.96 -19.42 -23.31
C GLY A 33 -10.27 -18.66 -23.56
N ASP A 34 -10.71 -18.66 -24.82
CA ASP A 34 -11.84 -17.82 -25.27
C ASP A 34 -13.22 -18.36 -24.86
N ASP A 35 -13.32 -19.65 -24.58
CA ASP A 35 -14.59 -20.33 -24.20
C ASP A 35 -15.02 -20.05 -22.75
N VAL A 36 -14.24 -19.31 -21.97
CA VAL A 36 -14.59 -18.99 -20.59
C VAL A 36 -15.69 -17.94 -20.52
N SER A 37 -16.82 -18.35 -19.94
CA SER A 37 -17.99 -17.50 -19.74
C SER A 37 -17.66 -16.20 -18.99
N LYS A 38 -18.40 -15.12 -19.31
CA LYS A 38 -18.30 -13.83 -18.59
C LYS A 38 -18.50 -13.99 -17.08
N LYS A 39 -19.36 -14.95 -16.66
CA LYS A 39 -19.58 -15.28 -15.25
C LYS A 39 -18.30 -15.79 -14.57
N ASN A 40 -17.58 -16.70 -15.22
CA ASN A 40 -16.34 -17.24 -14.66
C ASN A 40 -15.23 -16.19 -14.61
N LYS A 41 -15.09 -15.34 -15.63
CA LYS A 41 -14.14 -14.21 -15.60
C LYS A 41 -14.41 -13.27 -14.42
N ARG A 42 -15.68 -12.99 -14.12
CA ARG A 42 -16.08 -12.19 -12.96
C ARG A 42 -15.77 -12.87 -11.62
N LEU A 43 -16.01 -14.17 -11.49
CA LEU A 43 -15.66 -14.91 -10.27
C LEU A 43 -14.15 -14.85 -9.97
N VAL A 44 -13.30 -14.90 -11.00
CA VAL A 44 -11.85 -14.77 -10.84
C VAL A 44 -11.45 -13.34 -10.46
N ASP A 45 -12.08 -12.32 -11.06
CA ASP A 45 -11.87 -10.92 -10.65
C ASP A 45 -12.27 -10.70 -9.18
N ASP A 46 -13.45 -11.15 -8.78
CA ASP A 46 -13.95 -11.05 -7.40
C ASP A 46 -13.04 -11.79 -6.41
N LEU A 47 -12.55 -12.99 -6.77
CA LEU A 47 -11.56 -13.73 -5.99
C LEU A 47 -10.28 -12.92 -5.80
N SER A 48 -9.73 -12.37 -6.88
CA SER A 48 -8.48 -11.60 -6.84
C SER A 48 -8.61 -10.35 -5.95
N ARG A 49 -9.75 -9.64 -6.02
CA ARG A 49 -10.05 -8.49 -5.15
C ARG A 49 -10.23 -8.94 -3.71
N GLY A 50 -10.91 -10.06 -3.48
CA GLY A 50 -11.12 -10.63 -2.15
C GLY A 50 -9.81 -10.94 -1.43
N ILE A 51 -8.85 -11.56 -2.13
CA ILE A 51 -7.51 -11.84 -1.59
C ILE A 51 -6.79 -10.54 -1.24
N VAL A 52 -6.70 -9.60 -2.17
CA VAL A 52 -6.00 -8.31 -1.96
C VAL A 52 -6.63 -7.53 -0.81
N ASN A 53 -7.96 -7.45 -0.75
CA ASN A 53 -8.66 -6.74 0.32
C ASN A 53 -8.39 -7.36 1.69
N LYS A 54 -8.37 -8.69 1.81
CA LYS A 54 -8.07 -9.38 3.07
C LYS A 54 -6.62 -9.17 3.51
N LEU A 55 -5.67 -9.21 2.59
CA LEU A 55 -4.25 -8.93 2.88
C LEU A 55 -4.02 -7.46 3.28
N LEU A 56 -4.69 -6.52 2.61
CA LEU A 56 -4.52 -5.09 2.88
C LEU A 56 -5.30 -4.60 4.10
N HIS A 57 -6.35 -5.29 4.53
CA HIS A 57 -7.18 -4.85 5.66
C HIS A 57 -6.34 -4.53 6.90
N GLY A 58 -5.49 -5.47 7.32
CA GLY A 58 -4.62 -5.31 8.50
C GLY A 58 -3.71 -4.10 8.41
N PRO A 59 -2.79 -4.02 7.41
CA PRO A 59 -1.91 -2.87 7.22
C PRO A 59 -2.67 -1.54 7.13
N MET A 60 -3.76 -1.50 6.37
CA MET A 60 -4.56 -0.28 6.18
C MET A 60 -5.24 0.19 7.47
N GLN A 61 -5.71 -0.74 8.30
CA GLN A 61 -6.27 -0.42 9.61
C GLN A 61 -5.18 0.14 10.52
N HIS A 62 -3.99 -0.47 10.55
CA HIS A 62 -2.86 -0.04 11.39
C HIS A 62 -2.19 1.27 10.95
N LEU A 63 -2.53 1.78 9.77
CA LEU A 63 -2.15 3.12 9.31
C LEU A 63 -3.21 4.19 9.61
N ARG A 64 -4.41 3.80 10.05
CA ARG A 64 -5.47 4.74 10.44
C ARG A 64 -5.45 4.92 11.95
N CYS A 65 -5.33 6.17 12.40
CA CYS A 65 -5.55 6.55 13.79
C CYS A 65 -6.86 7.36 13.82
N ASP A 66 -7.97 6.69 14.08
CA ASP A 66 -9.30 7.33 14.18
C ASP A 66 -9.64 7.77 15.61
N GLY A 67 -8.66 7.73 16.53
CA GLY A 67 -8.81 8.14 17.91
C GLY A 67 -9.60 7.16 18.78
N SER A 68 -10.07 6.05 18.21
CA SER A 68 -10.74 4.96 18.94
C SER A 68 -9.80 3.82 19.34
N ASP A 69 -8.65 3.73 18.67
CA ASP A 69 -7.64 2.70 18.91
C ASP A 69 -6.67 3.09 20.02
N SER A 70 -6.25 2.10 20.83
CA SER A 70 -5.22 2.24 21.87
C SER A 70 -3.81 2.49 21.32
N ARG A 71 -3.65 2.51 19.99
CA ARG A 71 -2.37 2.68 19.32
C ARG A 71 -1.86 4.10 19.46
N THR A 72 -0.58 4.20 19.75
CA THR A 72 0.12 5.48 19.79
C THR A 72 0.37 5.99 18.36
N LEU A 73 0.56 7.31 18.24
CA LEU A 73 1.00 7.92 16.98
C LEU A 73 2.36 7.35 16.54
N SER A 74 3.26 7.07 17.49
CA SER A 74 4.59 6.49 17.21
C SER A 74 4.49 5.14 16.51
N GLU A 75 3.68 4.22 17.05
CA GLU A 75 3.48 2.89 16.44
C GLU A 75 2.88 3.00 15.03
N THR A 76 1.98 3.95 14.81
CA THR A 76 1.37 4.20 13.50
C THR A 76 2.42 4.66 12.47
N LEU A 77 3.32 5.56 12.87
CA LEU A 77 4.42 6.05 12.02
C LEU A 77 5.48 4.98 11.78
N GLU A 78 5.80 4.15 12.78
CA GLU A 78 6.70 3.01 12.62
C GLU A 78 6.17 1.99 11.61
N ASN A 79 4.87 1.67 11.70
CA ASN A 79 4.17 0.83 10.71
C ASN A 79 4.22 1.44 9.31
N MET A 80 4.00 2.75 9.19
CA MET A 80 4.10 3.47 7.92
C MET A 80 5.48 3.28 7.30
N HIS A 81 6.55 3.57 8.04
CA HIS A 81 7.91 3.45 7.53
C HIS A 81 8.30 2.00 7.21
N ALA A 82 7.82 1.03 8.00
CA ALA A 82 8.03 -0.39 7.70
C ALA A 82 7.41 -0.77 6.35
N LEU A 83 6.17 -0.37 6.09
CA LEU A 83 5.49 -0.63 4.82
C LEU A 83 6.17 0.09 3.65
N GLU A 84 6.61 1.34 3.84
CA GLU A 84 7.36 2.08 2.82
C GLU A 84 8.64 1.36 2.40
N ARG A 85 9.38 0.79 3.37
CA ARG A 85 10.59 0.00 3.10
C ARG A 85 10.27 -1.34 2.45
N MET A 86 9.35 -2.11 3.03
CA MET A 86 9.03 -3.48 2.57
C MET A 86 8.47 -3.50 1.15
N PHE A 87 7.63 -2.52 0.79
CA PHE A 87 6.99 -2.45 -0.52
C PHE A 87 7.64 -1.45 -1.47
N SER A 88 8.71 -0.75 -1.04
CA SER A 88 9.38 0.30 -1.81
C SER A 88 8.42 1.39 -2.31
N ILE A 89 7.48 1.81 -1.45
CA ILE A 89 6.39 2.77 -1.76
C ILE A 89 6.59 4.14 -1.10
N GLN A 90 7.83 4.54 -0.87
CA GLN A 90 8.23 5.75 -0.13
C GLN A 90 7.34 6.96 -0.44
N SER A 91 6.77 7.61 0.58
CA SER A 91 6.07 8.89 0.44
C SER A 91 7.01 10.00 -0.01
N ASP A 92 6.46 10.98 -0.71
CA ASP A 92 7.24 12.13 -1.20
C ASP A 92 7.84 12.93 -0.03
N ILE A 93 7.19 12.89 1.13
CA ILE A 93 7.68 13.40 2.42
C ILE A 93 8.95 12.66 2.84
N PHE A 94 8.96 11.33 2.86
CA PHE A 94 10.16 10.55 3.20
C PHE A 94 11.33 10.87 2.25
N VAL A 95 11.07 10.97 0.96
CA VAL A 95 12.09 11.36 -0.03
C VAL A 95 12.62 12.77 0.24
N LEU A 96 11.75 13.70 0.65
CA LEU A 96 12.13 15.06 0.99
C LEU A 96 12.94 15.12 2.29
N GLU A 97 12.53 14.39 3.33
CA GLU A 97 13.25 14.27 4.61
C GLU A 97 14.67 13.72 4.42
N GLN A 98 14.82 12.67 3.60
CA GLN A 98 16.15 12.13 3.27
C GLN A 98 17.01 13.15 2.52
N LYS A 99 16.42 13.91 1.59
CA LYS A 99 17.12 14.99 0.88
C LYS A 99 17.52 16.14 1.81
N VAL A 100 16.66 16.50 2.76
CA VAL A 100 16.95 17.55 3.76
C VAL A 100 18.07 17.09 4.69
N ARG A 101 17.99 15.86 5.22
CA ARG A 101 19.03 15.27 6.08
C ARG A 101 20.38 15.24 5.38
N ALA A 102 20.43 14.74 4.15
CA ALA A 102 21.66 14.70 3.35
C ALA A 102 22.22 16.10 3.04
N LYS A 103 21.37 17.14 2.95
CA LYS A 103 21.83 18.53 2.79
C LYS A 103 22.38 19.13 4.08
N ILE A 104 21.77 18.83 5.23
CA ILE A 104 22.26 19.29 6.53
C ILE A 104 23.62 18.67 6.84
N GLU A 105 23.79 17.36 6.62
CA GLU A 105 25.07 16.66 6.78
C GLU A 105 26.18 17.23 5.88
N LYS A 106 25.82 17.68 4.67
CA LYS A 106 26.75 18.35 3.74
C LYS A 106 27.08 19.80 4.12
N ALA A 107 26.26 20.45 4.94
CA ALA A 107 26.50 21.82 5.39
C ALA A 107 27.28 21.87 6.72
N GLN A 108 27.40 20.73 7.41
CA GLN A 108 28.14 20.58 8.67
C GLN A 108 29.54 19.98 8.49
N ASN A 109 29.90 19.59 7.26
CA ASN A 109 31.25 19.19 6.83
C ASN A 109 31.81 20.21 5.83
#